data_AF-A0A3D5FFP3-F1
#
_entry.id   AF-A0A3D5FFP3-F1
#
_cell.length_a   1.000
_cell.length_b   1.000
_cell.length_c   1.000
_cell.angle_alpha   90.00
_cell.angle_beta   90.00
_cell.angle_gamma   90.00
#
_symmetry.space_group_name_H-M   'P 1'
#
loop_
_entity.id
_entity.type
_entity.pdbx_description
1 polymer ?
#
loop_
_entity_poly.entity_id
_entity_poly.type
_entity_poly.pdbx_seq_one_letter_code
_entity_poly.pdbx_strand_id
1 'polypeptide(L)' 'MQVNGTAYRSIWLEDEGRSTRIIDQTLLPFQFQTTRLTRAGDAVAAIADM' A
#
# COMPACT_ATOMS: atom_id res chain seq x y z
N MET A 1 9.52 2.00 -5.90
CA MET A 1 8.85 3.28 -6.18
C MET A 1 9.72 4.41 -5.66
N GLN A 2 9.77 5.57 -6.32
CA GLN A 2 10.44 6.77 -5.79
C GLN A 2 9.37 7.77 -5.37
N VAL A 3 9.33 8.15 -4.09
CA VAL A 3 8.43 9.19 -3.57
C VAL A 3 9.31 10.28 -2.99
N ASN A 4 9.18 11.51 -3.51
CA ASN A 4 9.96 12.68 -3.08
C ASN A 4 11.48 12.42 -3.01
N GLY A 5 12.02 11.70 -4.00
CA GLY A 5 13.45 11.36 -4.08
C GLY A 5 13.88 10.16 -3.23
N THR A 6 13.02 9.62 -2.37
CA THR A 6 13.31 8.43 -1.54
C THR A 6 12.77 7.16 -2.19
N ALA A 7 13.56 6.09 -2.19
CA ALA A 7 13.13 4.80 -2.68
C ALA A 7 12.27 4.07 -1.64
N TYR A 8 11.06 3.70 -2.02
CA TYR A 8 10.11 2.94 -1.22
C TYR A 8 9.74 1.61 -1.89
N ARG A 9 9.51 0.59 -1.06
CA ARG A 9 8.67 -0.55 -1.43
C ARG A 9 7.21 -0.12 -1.32
N SER A 10 6.42 -0.31 -2.38
CA SER A 10 5.00 0.03 -2.41
C SER A 10 4.10 -1.02 -1.74
N ILE A 11 4.66 -2.21 -1.48
CA ILE A 11 3.99 -3.36 -0.85
C ILE A 11 4.98 -4.15 0.01
N TRP A 12 4.56 -4.57 1.21
CA TRP A 12 5.37 -5.39 2.12
C TRP A 12 4.49 -6.19 3.10
N LEU A 13 5.06 -7.26 3.66
CA LEU A 13 4.44 -8.03 4.74
C LEU A 13 4.66 -7.32 6.08
N GLU A 14 3.66 -7.33 6.95
CA GLU A 14 3.83 -6.90 8.35
C GLU A 14 4.51 -8.00 9.18
N ASP A 15 5.09 -7.63 10.32
CA ASP A 15 5.98 -8.49 11.14
C ASP A 15 5.36 -9.84 11.55
N GLU A 16 4.04 -9.95 11.62
CA GLU A 16 3.35 -11.22 11.91
C GLU A 16 3.06 -12.09 10.68
N GLY A 17 3.44 -11.65 9.47
CA GLY A 17 3.30 -12.37 8.20
C GLY A 17 1.86 -12.62 7.74
N ARG A 18 0.86 -12.19 8.51
CA ARG A 18 -0.57 -12.45 8.27
C ARG A 18 -1.30 -11.34 7.54
N SER A 19 -0.62 -10.23 7.27
CA SER A 19 -1.19 -9.10 6.55
C SER A 19 -0.15 -8.39 5.72
N THR A 20 -0.63 -7.81 4.63
CA THR A 20 0.18 -7.04 3.69
C THR A 20 -0.16 -5.57 3.87
N ARG A 21 0.84 -4.70 3.85
CA ARG A 21 0.67 -3.25 3.83
C ARG A 21 1.04 -2.72 2.46
N ILE A 22 0.25 -1.77 1.95
CA ILE A 22 0.50 -1.06 0.70
C ILE A 22 0.60 0.45 0.96
N ILE A 23 1.28 1.17 0.07
CA ILE A 23 1.12 2.63 -0.04
C ILE A 23 -0.17 2.90 -0.80
N ASP A 24 -1.02 3.79 -0.26
CA ASP A 24 -2.19 4.29 -0.97
C ASP A 24 -1.74 5.32 -2.02
N GLN A 25 -1.70 4.88 -3.26
CA GLN A 25 -1.20 5.69 -4.36
C GLN A 25 -2.23 6.72 -4.86
N THR A 26 -3.51 6.58 -4.49
CA THR A 26 -4.57 7.53 -4.88
C THR A 26 -4.41 8.89 -4.17
N LEU A 27 -3.70 8.90 -3.04
CA LEU A 27 -3.46 10.08 -2.21
C LEU A 27 -2.14 10.79 -2.53
N LEU A 28 -1.27 10.18 -3.34
CA LEU A 28 -0.02 10.82 -3.77
C LEU A 28 -0.30 11.90 -4.83
N PRO A 29 0.49 12.99 -4.88
CA PRO A 29 1.66 13.30 -4.04
C PRO A 29 1.32 14.05 -2.74
N PHE A 30 0.05 14.31 -2.45
CA PHE A 30 -0.37 15.21 -1.38
C PHE A 30 -0.30 14.57 0.00
N GLN A 31 -0.49 13.25 0.09
CA GLN A 31 -0.48 12.54 1.36
C GLN A 31 0.16 11.16 1.20
N PHE A 32 1.15 10.87 2.06
CA PHE A 32 1.75 9.55 2.16
C PHE A 32 1.00 8.74 3.24
N GLN A 33 0.16 7.81 2.81
CA GLN A 33 -0.59 6.93 3.69
C GLN A 33 -0.37 5.46 3.31
N THR A 34 -0.48 4.58 4.31
CA THR A 34 -0.39 3.14 4.09
C THR A 34 -1.67 2.44 4.54
N THR A 35 -2.12 1.48 3.75
CA THR A 35 -3.33 0.69 4.01
C THR A 35 -2.97 -0.76 4.28
N ARG A 36 -3.64 -1.37 5.26
CA ARG A 36 -3.47 -2.79 5.61
C ARG A 36 -4.49 -3.64 4.87
N LEU A 37 -4.01 -4.67 4.19
CA LEU A 37 -4.80 -5.69 3.52
C LEU A 37 -4.74 -6.98 4.36
N THR A 38 -5.91 -7.48 4.76
CA THR A 38 -6.03 -8.64 5.66
C THR A 38 -6.69 -9.84 4.99
N ARG A 39 -7.44 -9.60 3.90
CA ARG A 39 -8.13 -10.62 3.11
C ARG A 39 -8.00 -10.31 1.62
N ALA A 40 -8.23 -11.33 0.79
CA ALA A 40 -8.17 -11.19 -0.66
C ALA A 40 -9.11 -10.09 -1.21
N GLY A 41 -10.28 -9.90 -0.59
CA GLY A 41 -11.22 -8.84 -0.98
C GLY A 41 -10.67 -7.42 -0.80
N ASP A 42 -9.80 -7.18 0.18
CA ASP A 42 -9.14 -5.87 0.35
C ASP A 42 -8.19 -5.61 -0.82
N ALA A 43 -7.48 -6.64 -1.28
CA ALA A 43 -6.58 -6.54 -2.43
C ALA A 43 -7.35 -6.29 -3.74
N VAL A 44 -8.50 -6.96 -3.94
CA VAL A 44 -9.36 -6.73 -5.10
C VAL A 44 -9.87 -5.30 -5.13
N ALA A 45 -10.38 -4.78 -4.01
CA ALA A 45 -10.84 -3.40 -3.91
C ALA A 45 -9.70 -2.41 -4.19
N ALA A 46 -8.54 -2.59 -3.55
CA ALA A 46 -7.39 -1.71 -3.74
C ALA A 46 -6.85 -1.69 -5.19
N ILE A 47 -7.02 -2.75 -5.97
CA ILE A 47 -6.65 -2.79 -7.40
C ILE A 47 -7.75 -2.19 -8.27
N ALA A 48 -9.02 -2.44 -7.96
CA ALA A 48 -10.15 -1.98 -8.75
C ALA A 48 -10.39 -0.46 -8.60
N ASP A 49 -10.09 0.11 -7.44
CA ASP A 49 -10.31 1.51 -7.09
C ASP A 49 -9.11 2.42 -7.47
N MET A 50 -8.06 1.87 -8.11
CA MET A 50 -6.86 2.61 -8.54
C MET A 50 -7.13 3.63 -9.64
#